data_AF-A0A7Y5GLY2-F1
#
_entry.id   AF-A0A7Y5GLY2-F1
#
_cell.length_a   1.000
_cell.length_b   1.000
_cell.length_c   1.000
_cell.angle_alpha   90.00
_cell.angle_beta   90.00
_cell.angle_gamma   90.00
#
_symmetry.space_group_name_H-M   'P 1'
#
loop_
_entity.id
_entity.type
_entity.pdbx_description
1 polymer ?
#
loop_
_entity_poly.entity_id
_entity_poly.type
_entity_poly.pdbx_seq_one_letter_code
_entity_poly.pdbx_strand_id
1 'polypeptide(L)'
;MQDTKKPSEFTVDELKKLQKINPDFFLREVLAETLRKVMAREVEDKSGEKYESGKEYPRWGSNPGSFTTQGVKSPIEVPRLRHKVSRECIEPEAYRRIRKDVTIPVKMVKAIVNGISQIKYGLVG
;
A
#
# COMPACT_ATOMS: atom_id res chain seq x y z
N MET A 1 0.53 20.28 -6.47
CA MET A 1 0.03 18.93 -6.12
C MET A 1 -1.18 18.69 -6.99
N GLN A 2 -1.16 17.68 -7.88
CA GLN A 2 -2.40 17.23 -8.49
C GLN A 2 -3.09 16.36 -7.44
N ASP A 3 -4.29 16.73 -7.00
CA ASP A 3 -5.12 15.90 -6.13
C ASP A 3 -5.51 14.65 -6.90
N THR A 4 -4.73 13.58 -6.77
CA THR A 4 -5.07 12.27 -7.30
C THR A 4 -6.13 11.66 -6.39
N LYS A 5 -7.37 11.54 -6.89
CA LYS A 5 -8.45 10.77 -6.24
C LYS A 5 -7.91 9.43 -5.74
N LYS A 6 -8.25 9.06 -4.51
CA LYS A 6 -7.92 7.73 -3.95
C LYS A 6 -8.68 6.63 -4.72
N PRO A 7 -8.17 5.39 -4.77
CA PRO A 7 -8.89 4.23 -5.30
C PRO A 7 -10.35 4.11 -4.85
N SER A 8 -10.62 4.41 -3.58
CA SER A 8 -11.95 4.35 -2.96
C SER A 8 -12.90 5.46 -3.41
N GLU A 9 -12.40 6.49 -4.09
CA GLU A 9 -13.15 7.68 -4.53
C GLU A 9 -13.54 7.61 -6.01
N PHE A 10 -13.14 6.54 -6.71
CA PHE A 10 -13.55 6.31 -8.09
C PHE A 10 -14.90 5.59 -8.14
N THR A 11 -15.80 6.08 -8.99
CA THR A 11 -16.98 5.33 -9.41
C THR A 11 -16.56 4.11 -10.26
N VAL A 12 -17.45 3.13 -10.39
CA VAL A 12 -17.19 1.92 -11.20
C VAL A 12 -16.85 2.27 -12.66
N ASP A 13 -17.49 3.29 -13.22
CA ASP A 13 -17.24 3.70 -14.60
C ASP A 13 -15.92 4.47 -14.76
N GLU A 14 -15.54 5.28 -13.77
CA GLU A 14 -14.20 5.89 -13.73
C GLU A 14 -13.10 4.83 -13.61
N LEU A 15 -13.31 3.79 -12.79
CA LEU A 15 -12.39 2.65 -12.69
C LEU A 15 -12.26 1.90 -14.01
N LYS A 16 -13.38 1.60 -14.69
CA LYS A 16 -13.36 0.95 -16.01
C LYS A 16 -12.64 1.78 -17.07
N LYS A 17 -12.80 3.10 -17.05
CA LYS A 17 -12.07 4.01 -17.95
C LYS A 17 -10.58 4.04 -17.63
N LEU A 18 -10.21 4.15 -16.36
CA LEU A 18 -8.81 4.11 -15.91
C LEU A 18 -8.12 2.80 -16.27
N GLN A 19 -8.79 1.67 -16.08
CA GLN A 19 -8.25 0.36 -16.44
C GLN A 19 -7.93 0.26 -17.94
N LYS A 20 -8.76 0.87 -18.80
CA LYS A 20 -8.56 0.86 -20.26
C LYS A 20 -7.50 1.85 -20.73
N ILE A 21 -7.45 3.03 -20.12
CA ILE A 21 -6.63 4.15 -20.60
C ILE A 21 -5.23 4.15 -19.95
N ASN A 22 -5.12 3.75 -18.68
CA ASN A 22 -3.87 3.81 -17.93
C ASN A 22 -3.76 2.67 -16.89
N PRO A 23 -3.44 1.43 -17.33
CA PRO A 23 -3.33 0.27 -16.45
C PRO A 23 -2.22 0.41 -15.40
N ASP A 24 -1.14 1.13 -15.71
CA ASP A 24 -0.02 1.34 -14.78
C ASP A 24 -0.40 2.30 -13.65
N PHE A 25 -1.18 3.34 -13.95
CA PHE A 25 -1.76 4.20 -12.91
C PHE A 25 -2.65 3.37 -11.97
N PHE A 26 -3.58 2.58 -12.52
CA PHE A 26 -4.47 1.76 -11.70
C PHE A 26 -3.68 0.79 -10.81
N LEU A 27 -2.69 0.10 -11.37
CA LEU A 27 -1.84 -0.82 -10.63
C LEU A 27 -1.10 -0.13 -9.48
N ARG A 28 -0.51 1.04 -9.76
CA ARG A 28 0.18 1.83 -8.76
C ARG A 28 -0.75 2.20 -7.60
N GLU A 29 -1.96 2.69 -7.91
CA GLU A 29 -2.90 3.13 -6.88
C GLU A 29 -3.40 1.95 -6.04
N VAL A 30 -3.64 0.79 -6.66
CA VAL A 30 -3.96 -0.45 -5.94
C VAL A 30 -2.80 -0.86 -5.04
N LEU A 31 -1.55 -0.85 -5.54
CA LEU A 31 -0.39 -1.19 -4.74
C LEU A 31 -0.21 -0.23 -3.56
N ALA A 32 -0.38 1.08 -3.79
CA ALA A 32 -0.31 2.09 -2.74
C ALA A 32 -1.31 1.78 -1.62
N GLU A 33 -2.56 1.47 -1.98
CA GLU A 33 -3.61 1.18 -1.03
C GLU A 33 -3.39 -0.16 -0.30
N THR A 34 -2.95 -1.20 -1.00
CA THR A 34 -2.55 -2.47 -0.39
C THR A 34 -1.41 -2.27 0.60
N LEU A 35 -0.38 -1.50 0.23
CA LEU A 35 0.75 -1.21 1.09
C LEU A 35 0.32 -0.44 2.35
N ARG A 36 -0.56 0.57 2.23
CA ARG A 36 -1.12 1.27 3.39
C ARG A 36 -1.82 0.31 4.35
N LYS A 37 -2.65 -0.61 3.84
CA LYS A 37 -3.37 -1.60 4.67
C LYS A 37 -2.43 -2.57 5.36
N VAL A 38 -1.41 -3.07 4.65
CA VAL A 38 -0.42 -3.98 5.23
C VAL A 38 0.40 -3.27 6.32
N MET A 39 0.85 -2.04 6.07
CA MET A 39 1.55 -1.23 7.09
C MET A 39 0.66 -0.95 8.30
N ALA A 40 -0.61 -0.60 8.08
CA ALA A 40 -1.55 -0.31 9.16
C ALA A 40 -1.76 -1.53 10.07
N ARG A 41 -1.89 -2.72 9.48
CA ARG A 41 -1.98 -3.98 10.22
C ARG A 41 -0.70 -4.28 11.00
N GLU A 42 0.47 -4.14 10.37
CA GLU A 42 1.75 -4.36 11.07
C GLU A 42 1.93 -3.38 12.25
N VAL A 43 1.48 -2.13 12.10
CA VAL A 43 1.47 -1.14 13.17
C VAL A 43 0.52 -1.56 14.28
N GLU A 44 -0.67 -2.04 13.96
CA GLU A 44 -1.63 -2.54 14.95
C GLU A 44 -1.09 -3.75 15.72
N ASP A 45 -0.49 -4.71 15.02
CA ASP A 45 0.13 -5.89 15.63
C ASP A 45 1.24 -5.50 16.64
N LYS A 46 2.00 -4.44 16.37
CA LYS A 46 3.11 -3.96 17.22
C LYS A 46 2.69 -2.97 18.30
N SER A 47 1.75 -2.08 17.98
CA SER A 47 1.33 -0.97 18.83
C SER A 47 0.02 -1.22 19.59
N GLY A 48 -0.66 -2.34 19.34
CA GLY A 48 -2.01 -2.58 19.84
C GLY A 48 -3.05 -1.73 19.12
N GLU A 49 -4.28 -1.71 19.63
CA GLU A 49 -5.37 -0.94 19.06
C GLU A 49 -5.10 0.57 19.09
N LYS A 50 -5.91 1.35 18.36
CA LYS A 50 -5.82 2.81 18.40
C LYS A 50 -6.16 3.29 19.81
N TYR A 51 -5.32 4.16 20.37
CA TYR A 51 -5.38 4.67 21.76
C TYR A 51 -4.99 3.67 22.85
N GLU A 52 -4.63 2.43 22.51
CA GLU A 52 -4.02 1.52 23.48
C GLU A 52 -2.64 2.05 23.90
N SER A 53 -2.31 1.91 25.18
CA SER A 53 -1.06 2.39 25.76
C SER A 53 -0.25 1.23 26.34
N GLY A 54 1.03 1.46 26.62
CA GLY A 54 1.88 0.51 27.34
C GLY A 54 2.65 -0.49 26.47
N LYS A 55 2.38 -0.60 25.17
CA LYS A 55 3.14 -1.47 24.25
C LYS A 55 4.59 -1.05 24.08
N GLU A 56 5.41 -1.99 23.62
CA GLU A 56 6.84 -1.80 23.37
C GLU A 56 7.12 -0.82 22.23
N TYR A 57 6.26 -0.79 21.21
CA TYR A 57 6.40 0.05 20.03
C TYR A 57 5.17 0.95 19.83
N PRO A 58 4.96 1.99 20.63
CA PRO A 58 3.90 2.98 20.40
C PRO A 58 4.03 3.69 19.04
N ARG A 59 2.87 4.12 18.51
CA ARG A 59 2.77 4.97 17.32
C ARG A 59 3.41 6.34 17.60
N TRP A 60 4.21 6.84 16.66
CA TRP A 60 4.99 8.09 16.81
C TRP A 60 4.80 9.08 15.66
N GLY A 61 3.76 8.90 14.83
CA GLY A 61 3.43 9.72 13.67
C GLY A 61 3.82 9.05 12.36
N SER A 62 4.13 9.85 11.34
CA SER A 62 4.52 9.38 10.00
C SER A 62 5.72 10.15 9.45
N ASN A 63 6.40 9.56 8.48
CA ASN A 63 7.40 10.21 7.63
C ASN A 63 6.91 10.20 6.17
N PRO A 64 7.32 11.19 5.35
CA PRO A 64 7.18 11.07 3.91
C PRO A 64 8.09 9.95 3.39
N GLY A 65 7.53 9.11 2.53
CA GLY A 65 8.26 8.05 1.84
C GLY A 65 7.80 7.94 0.39
N SER A 66 8.31 6.91 -0.27
CA SER A 66 7.93 6.60 -1.66
C SER A 66 8.18 5.14 -1.98
N PHE A 67 7.40 4.60 -2.90
CA PHE A 67 7.68 3.32 -3.54
C PHE A 67 7.89 3.52 -5.04
N THR A 68 8.47 2.54 -5.72
CA THR A 68 8.69 2.58 -7.17
C THR A 68 8.07 1.35 -7.82
N THR A 69 7.33 1.59 -8.89
CA THR A 69 6.70 0.56 -9.72
C THR A 69 6.84 0.94 -11.17
N GLN A 70 7.32 0.02 -12.00
CA GLN A 70 7.48 0.25 -13.45
C GLN A 70 8.31 1.52 -13.72
N GLY A 71 9.35 1.77 -12.93
CA GLY A 71 10.18 2.98 -13.05
C GLY A 71 9.52 4.29 -12.60
N VAL A 72 8.25 4.26 -12.17
CA VAL A 72 7.55 5.44 -11.64
C VAL A 72 7.64 5.46 -10.12
N LYS A 73 8.26 6.51 -9.59
CA LYS A 73 8.33 6.78 -8.15
C LYS A 73 7.05 7.47 -7.69
N SER A 74 6.48 7.05 -6.57
CA SER A 74 5.23 7.62 -6.06
C SER A 74 5.22 7.77 -4.55
N PRO A 75 4.68 8.89 -4.03
CA PRO A 75 4.75 9.22 -2.61
C PRO A 75 3.81 8.35 -1.78
N ILE A 76 4.20 8.10 -0.53
CA ILE A 76 3.36 7.42 0.47
C ILE A 76 3.71 7.92 1.87
N GLU A 77 2.72 8.01 2.76
CA GLU A 77 2.97 8.24 4.18
C GLU A 77 3.39 6.93 4.86
N VAL A 78 4.54 6.96 5.53
CA VAL A 78 5.12 5.80 6.21
C VAL A 78 4.94 5.97 7.71
N PRO A 79 4.16 5.11 8.40
CA PRO A 79 4.02 5.16 9.84
C PRO A 79 5.36 5.03 10.56
N ARG A 80 5.47 5.63 11.75
CA ARG A 80 6.61 5.49 12.65
C ARG A 80 6.19 4.79 13.93
N LEU A 81 7.01 3.84 14.33
CA LEU A 81 6.90 3.12 15.60
C LEU A 81 8.13 3.49 16.43
N ARG A 82 7.95 3.89 17.69
CA ARG A 82 9.08 4.24 18.55
C ARG A 82 9.25 3.19 19.63
N HIS A 83 10.43 2.57 19.69
CA HIS A 83 10.76 1.64 20.76
C HIS A 83 10.76 2.36 22.12
N LYS A 84 10.02 1.86 23.10
CA LYS A 84 9.80 2.53 24.39
C LYS A 84 11.10 2.72 25.19
N VAL A 85 11.95 1.69 25.23
CA VAL A 85 13.24 1.70 25.95
C VAL A 85 14.36 2.39 25.17
N SER A 86 14.74 1.88 23.99
CA SER A 86 15.86 2.44 23.21
C SER A 86 15.56 3.80 22.58
N ARG A 87 14.28 4.20 22.52
CA ARG A 87 13.78 5.43 21.89
C ARG A 87 14.00 5.51 20.38
N GLU A 88 14.50 4.46 19.75
CA GLU A 88 14.69 4.35 18.31
C GLU A 88 13.35 4.35 17.57
N CYS A 89 13.31 5.02 16.43
CA CYS A 89 12.15 5.03 15.55
C CYS A 89 12.37 4.05 14.40
N ILE A 90 11.44 3.13 14.21
CA ILE A 90 11.44 2.16 13.12
C ILE A 90 10.25 2.39 12.18
N GLU A 91 10.47 2.09 10.91
CA GLU A 91 9.44 1.99 9.88
C GLU A 91 8.86 0.57 9.83
N PRO A 92 7.63 0.38 9.31
CA PRO A 92 7.08 -0.94 9.01
C PRO A 92 7.99 -1.73 8.06
N GLU A 93 8.17 -3.01 8.36
CA GLU A 93 8.96 -3.94 7.56
C GLU A 93 8.35 -4.13 6.17
N ALA A 94 7.02 -4.08 6.05
CA ALA A 94 6.32 -4.13 4.77
C ALA A 94 6.79 -3.01 3.81
N TYR A 95 6.94 -1.78 4.31
CA TYR A 95 7.47 -0.67 3.52
C TYR A 95 8.94 -0.89 3.14
N ARG A 96 9.77 -1.30 4.09
CA ARG A 96 11.20 -1.57 3.85
C ARG A 96 11.41 -2.59 2.73
N ARG A 97 10.54 -3.59 2.63
CA ARG A 97 10.57 -4.63 1.58
C ARG A 97 10.10 -4.11 0.22
N ILE A 98 9.06 -3.27 0.18
CA ILE A 98 8.42 -2.79 -1.05
C ILE A 98 9.05 -1.49 -1.60
N ARG A 99 9.84 -0.74 -0.82
CA ARG A 99 10.48 0.50 -1.30
C ARG A 99 11.46 0.32 -2.47
N LYS A 100 11.91 -0.92 -2.73
CA LYS A 100 12.71 -1.28 -3.92
C LYS A 100 11.79 -1.43 -5.13
N ASP A 101 12.32 -1.22 -6.34
CA ASP A 101 11.49 -1.29 -7.56
C ASP A 101 10.77 -2.64 -7.68
N VAL A 102 9.44 -2.59 -7.72
CA VAL A 102 8.59 -3.76 -7.90
C VAL A 102 8.15 -3.82 -9.35
N THR A 103 8.70 -4.78 -10.10
CA THR A 103 8.20 -5.13 -11.43
C THR A 103 7.01 -6.05 -11.30
N ILE A 104 5.82 -5.60 -11.71
CA ILE A 104 4.61 -6.42 -11.69
C ILE A 104 4.28 -6.81 -13.13
N PRO A 105 4.34 -8.10 -13.50
CA PRO A 105 3.98 -8.54 -14.84
C PRO A 105 2.53 -8.18 -15.17
N VAL A 106 2.30 -7.59 -16.35
CA VAL A 106 0.94 -7.24 -16.82
C VAL A 106 -0.02 -8.42 -16.80
N LYS A 107 0.47 -9.66 -17.02
CA LYS A 107 -0.31 -10.90 -16.90
C LYS A 107 -0.88 -11.10 -15.50
N MET A 108 -0.11 -10.78 -14.46
CA MET A 108 -0.53 -10.88 -13.06
C MET A 108 -1.64 -9.87 -12.74
N VAL A 109 -1.54 -8.64 -13.26
CA VAL A 109 -2.58 -7.61 -13.10
C VAL A 109 -3.89 -8.08 -13.74
N LYS A 110 -3.82 -8.59 -14.97
CA LYS A 110 -4.99 -9.17 -15.66
C LYS A 110 -5.60 -10.32 -14.86
N ALA A 111 -4.78 -11.20 -14.29
CA ALA A 111 -5.25 -12.31 -13.47
C ALA A 111 -5.96 -11.84 -12.19
N ILE A 112 -5.39 -10.85 -11.48
CA ILE A 112 -6.00 -10.27 -10.28
C ILE A 112 -7.34 -9.62 -10.61
N VAL A 113 -7.39 -8.77 -11.65
CA VAL A 113 -8.64 -8.09 -12.03
C VAL A 113 -9.70 -9.08 -12.50
N ASN A 114 -9.32 -10.07 -13.31
CA ASN A 114 -10.24 -11.12 -13.73
C ASN A 114 -10.74 -11.95 -12.54
N GLY A 115 -9.85 -12.31 -11.61
CA GLY A 115 -10.20 -13.08 -10.42
C GLY A 115 -11.16 -12.32 -9.50
N ILE A 116 -10.93 -11.02 -9.28
CA ILE A 116 -11.84 -10.14 -8.53
C ILE A 116 -13.18 -10.01 -9.26
N SER A 117 -13.16 -9.77 -10.57
CA SER A 117 -14.39 -9.57 -11.36
C SER A 117 -15.25 -10.82 -11.50
N GLN A 118 -14.65 -12.02 -11.43
CA GLN A 118 -15.34 -13.28 -11.66
C GLN A 118 -15.52 -14.13 -10.39
N ILE A 119 -15.03 -13.66 -9.22
CA ILE A 119 -14.89 -14.49 -7.99
C ILE A 119 -14.14 -15.80 -8.32
N LYS A 120 -13.19 -15.73 -9.25
CA LYS A 120 -12.38 -16.88 -9.68
C LYS A 120 -10.94 -16.68 -9.21
N TYR A 121 -10.69 -17.03 -7.94
CA TYR A 121 -9.35 -17.10 -7.36
C TYR A 121 -8.61 -18.36 -7.86
N GLY A 122 -8.51 -18.53 -9.18
CA GLY A 122 -7.71 -19.57 -9.80
C GLY A 122 -6.31 -19.06 -10.07
N LEU A 123 -5.33 -19.56 -9.30
CA LEU A 123 -3.89 -19.36 -9.55
C LEU A 123 -3.58 -19.66 -11.02
N VAL A 124 -3.11 -18.64 -11.73
CA VAL A 124 -2.56 -18.80 -13.08
C VAL A 124 -1.16 -19.38 -12.91
N GLY A 125 -1.02 -20.68 -13.16
CA GLY A 125 0.26 -21.36 -13.40
C GLY A 125 0.84 -21.01 -14.77
#